data_AF-A0A967S6P1-F1
#
_entry.id   AF-A0A967S6P1-F1
#
_cell.length_a   1.000
_cell.length_b   1.000
_cell.length_c   1.000
_cell.angle_alpha   90.00
_cell.angle_beta   90.00
_cell.angle_gamma   90.00
#
_symmetry.space_group_name_H-M   'P 1'
#
loop_
_entity.id
_entity.type
_entity.pdbx_description
1 polymer ?
#
loop_
_entity_poly.entity_id
_entity_poly.type
_entity_poly.pdbx_seq_one_letter_code
_entity_poly.pdbx_strand_id
1 'polypeptide(L)' 'HDDLRMALVADGFQRGARTFFAWEGVTQYISRQAIDATLAFIGSAGAAGSRVAFSYVRAGVVA' A
#
# COMPACT_ATOMS: atom_id res chain seq x y z
N HIS A 1 -6.21 11.93 13.38
CA HIS A 1 -6.14 10.92 12.31
C HIS A 1 -4.84 10.18 12.54
N ASP A 2 -4.90 8.88 12.80
CA ASP A 2 -3.70 8.10 13.10
C ASP A 2 -2.89 7.92 11.81
N ASP A 3 -1.61 8.25 11.84
CA ASP A 3 -0.72 7.96 10.72
C ASP A 3 -0.44 6.45 10.71
N LEU A 4 -1.06 5.74 9.75
CA LEU A 4 -0.91 4.30 9.56
C LEU A 4 0.56 3.85 9.56
N ARG A 5 1.48 4.68 9.03
CA ARG A 5 2.91 4.34 8.98
C ARG A 5 3.51 4.28 10.38
N MET A 6 3.15 5.25 11.22
CA MET A 6 3.60 5.32 12.60
C MET A 6 3.03 4.17 13.41
N ALA A 7 1.74 3.85 13.22
CA ALA A 7 1.08 2.73 13.89
C ALA A 7 1.74 1.38 13.53
N LEU A 8 2.01 1.14 12.24
CA LEU A 8 2.68 -0.08 11.78
C LEU A 8 4.05 -0.25 12.44
N VAL A 9 4.87 0.81 12.45
CA VAL A 9 6.20 0.77 13.07
C VAL A 9 6.11 0.54 14.58
N ALA A 10 5.16 1.19 15.26
CA ALA A 10 4.92 1.00 16.68
C ALA A 10 4.53 -0.45 17.03
N ASP A 11 3.76 -1.11 16.14
CA ASP A 11 3.35 -2.51 16.28
C ASP A 11 4.39 -3.53 15.75
N GLY A 12 5.61 -3.08 15.45
CA GLY A 12 6.74 -3.97 15.13
C GLY A 12 6.97 -4.21 13.64
N PHE A 13 6.33 -3.45 12.74
CA PHE A 13 6.68 -3.48 11.34
C PHE A 13 8.13 -3.01 11.13
N GLN A 14 8.97 -3.91 10.61
CA GLN A 14 10.39 -3.67 10.38
C GLN A 14 10.61 -3.04 9.00
N ARG A 15 10.80 -1.71 8.96
CA ARG A 15 11.19 -1.03 7.73
C ARG A 15 12.52 -1.55 7.20
N GLY A 16 12.61 -1.71 5.88
CA GLY A 16 13.81 -2.27 5.24
C GLY A 16 13.95 -3.78 5.38
N ALA A 17 12.98 -4.48 6.00
CA ALA A 17 12.88 -5.93 5.88
C ALA A 17 12.13 -6.31 4.59
N ARG A 18 12.42 -7.49 4.06
CA ARG A 18 11.69 -8.02 2.91
C ARG A 18 10.24 -8.27 3.32
N THR A 19 9.31 -7.59 2.65
CA THR A 19 7.90 -7.56 3.04
C THR A 19 7.01 -7.99 1.88
N PHE A 20 5.94 -8.71 2.20
CA PHE A 20 4.82 -8.93 1.28
C PHE A 20 3.63 -8.07 1.72
N PHE A 21 3.16 -7.18 0.84
CA PHE A 21 2.03 -6.30 1.10
C PHE A 21 0.78 -6.85 0.39
N ALA A 22 -0.33 -6.93 1.11
CA ALA A 22 -1.65 -7.22 0.53
C ALA A 22 -2.49 -5.95 0.55
N TRP A 23 -2.99 -5.55 -0.61
CA TRP A 23 -3.76 -4.32 -0.79
C TRP A 23 -4.99 -4.57 -1.67
N GLU A 24 -5.94 -5.30 -1.12
CA GLU A 24 -7.11 -5.82 -1.84
C GLU A 24 -8.36 -5.00 -1.52
N GLY A 25 -9.19 -4.75 -2.52
CA GLY A 25 -10.49 -4.11 -2.36
C GLY A 25 -10.43 -2.64 -1.97
N VAL A 26 -9.34 -1.91 -2.25
CA VAL A 26 -9.21 -0.50 -1.81
C VAL A 26 -9.18 0.51 -2.96
N THR A 27 -8.51 0.21 -4.07
CA THR A 27 -8.14 1.22 -5.08
C THR A 27 -9.32 1.98 -5.69
N GLN A 28 -10.52 1.38 -5.70
CA GLN A 28 -11.73 2.01 -6.26
C GLN A 28 -12.41 3.04 -5.31
N TYR A 29 -11.94 3.19 -4.07
CA TYR A 29 -12.54 4.09 -3.08
C TYR A 29 -11.67 5.30 -2.75
N ILE A 30 -10.46 5.37 -3.30
CA ILE A 30 -9.48 6.40 -2.94
C ILE A 30 -9.06 7.19 -4.17
N SER A 31 -8.61 8.42 -3.93
CA SER A 31 -8.14 9.29 -5.00
C SER A 31 -6.86 8.75 -5.65
N ARG A 32 -6.56 9.18 -6.88
CA ARG A 32 -5.28 8.90 -7.54
C ARG A 32 -4.08 9.30 -6.66
N GLN A 33 -4.17 10.47 -6.01
CA GLN A 33 -3.12 10.94 -5.10
C GLN A 33 -2.90 9.97 -3.92
N ALA A 34 -3.98 9.41 -3.37
CA ALA A 34 -3.88 8.42 -2.29
C ALA A 34 -3.30 7.09 -2.78
N ILE A 35 -3.60 6.68 -4.03
CA ILE A 35 -2.97 5.52 -4.67
C ILE A 35 -1.45 5.74 -4.78
N ASP A 36 -1.04 6.86 -5.35
CA ASP A 36 0.39 7.18 -5.56
C ASP A 36 1.14 7.25 -4.22
N ALA A 37 0.53 7.87 -3.21
CA ALA A 37 1.09 7.95 -1.86
C ALA A 37 1.22 6.57 -1.18
N THR A 38 0.29 5.65 -1.44
CA THR A 38 0.32 4.28 -0.90
C THR A 38 1.42 3.47 -1.56
N LEU A 39 1.53 3.53 -2.89
CA LEU A 39 2.60 2.83 -3.63
C LEU A 39 3.99 3.37 -3.27
N ALA A 40 4.13 4.69 -3.10
CA ALA A 40 5.38 5.31 -2.64
C ALA A 40 5.76 4.86 -1.22
N PHE A 41 4.78 4.71 -0.33
CA PHE A 41 5.01 4.14 0.99
C PHE A 41 5.48 2.68 0.89
N ILE A 42 4.77 1.83 0.16
CA ILE A 42 5.14 0.41 -0.04
C ILE A 42 6.56 0.28 -0.57
N GLY A 43 6.91 1.07 -1.59
CA GLY A 43 8.24 1.08 -2.20
C GLY A 43 9.36 1.54 -1.25
N SER A 44 9.06 2.45 -0.30
CA SER A 44 10.03 2.95 0.69
C SER A 44 10.01 2.20 2.02
N ALA A 45 9.06 1.29 2.21
CA ALA A 45 8.87 0.55 3.45
C ALA A 45 9.59 -0.80 3.43
N GLY A 46 9.54 -1.53 2.31
CA GLY A 46 10.18 -2.84 2.16
C GLY A 46 11.63 -2.77 1.66
N ALA A 47 12.41 -3.83 1.88
CA ALA A 47 13.70 -4.03 1.22
C ALA A 47 13.55 -4.50 -0.24
N ALA A 48 14.67 -4.53 -0.97
CA ALA A 48 14.75 -5.20 -2.27
C ALA A 48 14.18 -6.64 -2.20
N GLY A 49 13.39 -7.02 -3.21
CA GLY A 49 12.70 -8.31 -3.26
C GLY A 49 11.36 -8.36 -2.52
N SER A 50 10.94 -7.26 -1.89
CA SER A 50 9.55 -7.07 -1.42
C SER A 50 8.57 -7.10 -2.58
N ARG A 51 7.32 -7.47 -2.30
CA ARG A 51 6.26 -7.58 -3.32
C ARG A 51 4.94 -7.06 -2.78
N VAL A 52 4.10 -6.58 -3.69
CA VAL A 52 2.71 -6.20 -3.39
C VAL A 52 1.77 -6.99 -4.29
N ALA A 53 0.70 -7.54 -3.70
CA ALA A 53 -0.49 -7.98 -4.40
C ALA A 53 -1.60 -6.96 -4.15
N PHE A 54 -2.29 -6.56 -5.22
CA PHE A 54 -3.40 -5.61 -5.13
C PHE A 54 -4.44 -5.87 -6.22
N SER A 55 -5.70 -5.60 -5.89
CA SER A 55 -6.81 -5.53 -6.84
C SER A 55 -6.89 -4.15 -7.46
N TYR A 56 -7.34 -4.05 -8.72
CA TYR A 56 -7.77 -2.80 -9.32
C TYR A 56 -9.00 -2.99 -10.19
N VAL A 57 -9.82 -1.94 -10.29
CA VAL A 57 -10.92 -1.89 -11.25
C VAL A 57 -10.42 -1.23 -12.53
N ARG A 58 -10.53 -1.95 -13.65
CA ARG A 58 -10.15 -1.39 -14.96
C ARG A 58 -11.16 -0.32 -15.38
N ALA A 59 -10.66 0.77 -15.97
CA ALA A 59 -11.50 1.78 -16.59
C ALA A 59 -12.48 1.14 -17.58
N GLY A 60 -13.78 1.48 -17.47
CA GLY A 60 -14.85 0.94 -18.31
C GLY A 60 -15.54 -0.33 -17.79
N VAL A 61 -15.14 -0.85 -16.61
CA VAL A 61 -15.86 -1.97 -15.95
C VAL A 61 -17.07 -1.50 -15.14
N VAL A 62 -17.05 -0.24 -14.67
CA VAL A 62 -18.17 0.39 -13.97
C VAL A 62 -18.78 1.41 -14.93
N ALA A 63 -20.08 1.24 -15.22
CA ALA A 63 -20.89 2.12 -16.05
C ALA A 63 -21.37 3.35 -15.28
#